data_AF-A0A2A5T5S9-F1
#
_entry.id   AF-A0A2A5T5S9-F1
#
_cell.length_a   1.000
_cell.length_b   1.000
_cell.length_c   1.000
_cell.angle_alpha   90.00
_cell.angle_beta   90.00
_cell.angle_gamma   90.00
#
_symmetry.space_group_name_H-M   'P 1'
#
loop_
_entity.id
_entity.type
_entity.pdbx_description
1 polymer ?
#
loop_
_entity_poly.entity_id
_entity_poly.type
_entity_poly.pdbx_seq_one_letter_code
_entity_poly.pdbx_strand_id
1 'polypeptide(L)'
;MNDLQRLKEMGIAVWELRRPDIYPNLYREIISLPLSCKLLLICDELSNEHDAWLFGKILASIGLLPDQALRLPPAALPHVGEHALSWCWFAGVKESDLSNLKGVKRLISPALSVLHGSPTEKKALWLQIRENES
;
A
#
# COMPACT_ATOMS: atom_id res chain seq x y z
N MET A 1 -15.64 31.56 0.93
CA MET A 1 -15.54 32.22 -0.39
C MET A 1 -14.68 31.31 -1.25
N ASN A 2 -15.20 30.82 -2.38
CA ASN A 2 -14.57 29.75 -3.17
C ASN A 2 -13.64 30.38 -4.22
N ASP A 3 -12.35 30.02 -4.25
CA ASP A 3 -11.32 30.61 -5.13
C ASP A 3 -11.72 30.61 -6.61
N LEU A 4 -12.42 29.57 -7.05
CA LEU A 4 -12.93 29.44 -8.42
C LEU A 4 -13.91 30.55 -8.81
N GLN A 5 -14.69 31.06 -7.85
CA GLN A 5 -15.65 32.13 -8.10
C GLN A 5 -14.95 33.46 -8.36
N ARG A 6 -13.89 33.74 -7.59
CA ARG A 6 -13.08 34.96 -7.73
C ARG A 6 -12.36 35.02 -9.07
N LEU A 7 -11.87 33.88 -9.57
CA LEU A 7 -11.22 33.78 -10.89
C LEU A 7 -12.20 34.06 -12.03
N LYS A 8 -13.44 33.56 -11.92
CA LYS A 8 -14.51 33.86 -12.90
C LYS A 8 -14.88 35.34 -12.90
N GLU A 9 -14.96 35.96 -11.72
CA GLU A 9 -15.25 37.40 -11.59
C GLU A 9 -14.14 38.28 -12.21
N MET A 10 -12.90 37.80 -12.26
CA MET A 10 -11.78 38.47 -12.93
C MET A 10 -11.75 38.25 -14.46
N GLY A 11 -12.75 37.58 -15.04
CA GLY A 11 -12.80 37.30 -16.48
C GLY A 11 -11.80 36.23 -16.94
N ILE A 12 -11.22 35.46 -16.02
CA ILE A 12 -10.25 34.41 -16.33
C ILE A 12 -11.03 33.16 -16.71
N ALA A 13 -10.79 32.65 -17.93
CA ALA A 13 -11.36 31.40 -18.39
C ALA A 13 -10.79 30.23 -17.59
N VAL A 14 -11.63 29.60 -16.75
CA VAL A 14 -11.27 28.41 -15.99
C VAL A 14 -11.64 27.18 -16.80
N TRP A 15 -10.64 26.39 -17.19
CA TRP A 15 -10.82 25.14 -17.92
C TRP A 15 -10.67 23.97 -16.94
N GLU A 16 -11.77 23.26 -16.68
CA GLU A 16 -11.73 22.00 -15.92
C GLU A 16 -11.49 20.82 -16.86
N LEU A 17 -10.47 20.03 -16.56
CA LEU A 17 -10.16 18.80 -17.30
C LEU A 17 -11.23 17.75 -17.00
N ARG A 18 -12.08 17.45 -17.98
CA ARG A 18 -13.19 16.48 -17.83
C ARG A 18 -12.75 15.03 -17.58
N ARG A 19 -11.53 14.66 -17.98
CA ARG A 19 -10.93 13.32 -17.76
C ARG A 19 -9.41 13.43 -17.62
N PRO A 20 -8.87 13.57 -16.40
CA PRO A 20 -7.43 13.57 -16.19
C PRO A 20 -6.80 12.21 -16.56
N ASP A 21 -7.54 11.11 -16.45
CA ASP A 21 -7.07 9.72 -16.63
C ASP A 21 -6.59 9.35 -18.05
N ILE A 22 -6.88 10.17 -19.07
CA ILE A 22 -6.55 9.87 -20.49
C ILE A 22 -5.28 10.56 -20.98
N TYR A 23 -4.57 11.30 -20.13
CA TYR A 23 -3.32 11.96 -20.51
C TYR A 23 -2.11 11.06 -20.22
N PRO A 24 -1.44 10.49 -21.25
CA PRO A 24 -0.29 9.58 -21.06
C PRO A 24 0.96 10.26 -20.47
N ASN A 25 0.96 11.59 -20.34
CA ASN A 25 2.06 12.42 -19.83
C ASN A 25 1.69 13.20 -18.55
N LEU A 26 0.57 12.89 -17.88
CA LEU A 26 0.51 13.23 -16.46
C LEU A 26 1.61 12.40 -15.81
N TYR A 27 2.62 13.08 -15.26
CA TYR A 27 3.67 12.51 -14.44
C TYR A 27 3.07 11.34 -13.65
N ARG A 28 3.46 10.11 -13.99
CA ARG A 28 3.18 8.98 -13.11
C ARG A 28 3.92 9.31 -11.84
N GLU A 29 3.22 9.88 -10.87
CA GLU A 29 3.82 10.34 -9.63
C GLU A 29 4.53 9.15 -9.03
N ILE A 30 5.85 9.19 -9.08
CA ILE A 30 6.69 8.18 -8.46
C ILE A 30 6.41 8.31 -6.98
N ILE A 31 5.80 7.27 -6.42
CA ILE A 31 5.45 7.23 -5.01
C ILE A 31 6.77 7.11 -4.25
N SER A 32 7.19 8.22 -3.68
CA SER A 32 8.37 8.28 -2.81
C SER A 32 7.96 7.80 -1.43
N LEU A 33 8.50 6.66 -1.02
CA LEU A 33 8.26 6.12 0.31
C LEU A 33 9.15 6.85 1.34
N PRO A 34 8.65 7.11 2.55
CA PRO A 34 9.49 7.69 3.59
C PRO A 34 10.67 6.76 3.90
N LEU A 35 11.84 7.33 4.20
CA LEU A 35 13.05 6.57 4.53
C LEU A 35 12.88 5.63 5.74
N SER A 36 11.98 6.00 6.64
CA SER A 36 11.57 5.20 7.80
C SER A 36 10.71 3.99 7.43
N CYS A 37 10.13 3.95 6.23
CA CYS A 37 9.26 2.87 5.78
C CYS A 37 10.08 1.61 5.54
N LYS A 38 9.77 0.57 6.31
CA LYS A 38 10.40 -0.75 6.24
C LYS A 38 9.45 -1.82 5.70
N LEU A 39 8.14 -1.64 5.84
CA LEU A 39 7.14 -2.58 5.34
C LEU A 39 6.11 -1.90 4.44
N LEU A 40 5.86 -2.51 3.28
CA LEU A 40 4.76 -2.14 2.42
C LEU A 40 3.67 -3.20 2.46
N LEU A 41 2.45 -2.82 2.86
CA LEU A 41 1.26 -3.65 2.80
C LEU A 41 0.52 -3.37 1.50
N ILE A 42 0.34 -4.40 0.67
CA ILE A 42 -0.37 -4.33 -0.59
C ILE A 42 -1.72 -4.99 -0.37
N CYS A 43 -2.78 -4.19 -0.32
CA CYS A 43 -4.15 -4.65 -0.21
C CYS A 43 -5.10 -3.60 -0.81
N ASP A 44 -6.22 -4.07 -1.38
CA ASP A 44 -7.20 -3.19 -2.01
C ASP A 44 -7.87 -2.28 -0.97
N GLU A 45 -8.40 -2.87 0.10
CA GLU A 45 -9.07 -2.15 1.19
C GLU A 45 -8.77 -2.78 2.56
N LEU A 46 -8.71 -1.92 3.58
CA LEU A 46 -8.81 -2.34 4.98
C LEU A 46 -10.27 -2.16 5.37
N SER A 47 -11.02 -3.26 5.34
CA SER A 47 -12.48 -3.21 5.44
C SER A 47 -12.98 -2.90 6.86
N ASN A 48 -12.13 -3.04 7.90
CA ASN A 48 -12.56 -2.84 9.30
C ASN A 48 -11.41 -2.47 10.27
N GLU A 49 -11.72 -1.86 11.41
CA GLU A 49 -10.77 -1.54 12.49
C GLU A 49 -10.05 -2.79 13.03
N HIS A 50 -10.73 -3.94 12.99
CA HIS A 50 -10.16 -5.23 13.36
C HIS A 50 -9.00 -5.65 12.46
N ASP A 51 -9.10 -5.35 11.15
CA ASP A 51 -8.05 -5.64 10.18
C ASP A 51 -6.83 -4.73 10.43
N ALA A 52 -7.07 -3.45 10.75
CA ALA A 52 -6.02 -2.50 11.15
C ALA A 52 -5.32 -2.93 12.46
N TRP A 53 -6.06 -3.46 13.43
CA TRP A 53 -5.49 -3.99 14.66
C TRP A 53 -4.63 -5.23 14.42
N LEU A 54 -5.11 -6.17 13.59
CA LEU A 54 -4.37 -7.37 13.20
C LEU A 54 -3.09 -7.01 12.45
N PHE A 55 -3.16 -6.05 11.53
CA PHE A 55 -2.00 -5.49 10.85
C PHE A 55 -0.95 -4.98 11.86
N GLY A 56 -1.37 -4.14 12.82
CA GLY A 56 -0.47 -3.65 13.88
C GLY A 56 0.14 -4.77 14.73
N LYS A 57 -0.60 -5.85 15.00
CA LYS A 57 -0.06 -7.03 15.71
C LYS A 57 1.02 -7.74 14.90
N ILE A 58 0.82 -7.93 13.61
CA ILE A 58 1.83 -8.55 12.72
C ILE A 58 3.06 -7.65 12.60
N LEU A 59 2.88 -6.33 12.49
CA LEU A 59 4.01 -5.38 12.49
C LEU A 59 4.85 -5.49 13.76
N ALA A 60 4.20 -5.48 14.93
CA ALA A 60 4.90 -5.63 16.20
C ALA A 60 5.63 -6.97 16.29
N SER A 61 5.11 -8.00 15.64
CA SER A 61 5.68 -9.35 15.67
C SER A 61 6.96 -9.50 14.85
N ILE A 62 7.15 -8.64 13.84
CA ILE A 62 8.38 -8.51 13.04
C ILE A 62 9.27 -7.35 13.53
N GLY A 63 8.97 -6.78 14.70
CA GLY A 63 9.76 -5.71 15.32
C GLY A 63 9.62 -4.34 14.63
N LEU A 64 8.56 -4.12 13.85
CA LEU A 64 8.29 -2.85 13.19
C LEU A 64 7.24 -2.02 13.92
N LEU A 65 7.40 -0.71 13.86
CA LEU A 65 6.41 0.25 14.33
C LEU A 65 5.35 0.50 13.24
N PRO A 66 4.10 0.85 13.61
CA PRO A 66 3.07 1.25 12.65
C PRO A 66 3.50 2.37 11.70
N ASP A 67 4.30 3.32 12.20
CA ASP A 67 4.85 4.45 11.43
C ASP A 67 5.89 4.02 10.37
N GLN A 68 6.48 2.83 10.54
CA GLN A 68 7.42 2.23 9.58
C GLN A 68 6.73 1.37 8.53
N ALA A 69 5.40 1.36 8.50
CA ALA A 69 4.62 0.56 7.57
C ALA A 69 3.62 1.41 6.80
N LEU A 70 3.47 1.13 5.51
CA LEU A 70 2.58 1.91 4.64
C LEU A 70 1.70 0.97 3.82
N ARG A 71 0.42 1.31 3.71
CA ARG A 71 -0.55 0.55 2.92
C ARG A 71 -0.69 1.18 1.53
N LEU A 72 -0.56 0.37 0.49
CA LEU A 72 -0.81 0.77 -0.89
C LEU A 72 -1.78 -0.21 -1.58
N PRO A 73 -2.63 0.26 -2.49
CA PRO A 73 -3.37 -0.63 -3.37
C PRO A 73 -2.44 -1.30 -4.38
N PRO A 74 -2.77 -2.50 -4.88
CA PRO A 74 -1.96 -3.21 -5.88
C PRO A 74 -1.71 -2.38 -7.14
N ALA A 75 -2.67 -1.56 -7.56
CA ALA A 75 -2.53 -0.64 -8.70
C ALA A 75 -1.46 0.44 -8.51
N ALA A 76 -1.10 0.79 -7.27
CA ALA A 76 -0.07 1.78 -6.97
C ALA A 76 1.34 1.18 -6.89
N LEU A 77 1.47 -0.14 -6.75
CA LEU A 77 2.76 -0.83 -6.62
C LEU A 77 3.74 -0.56 -7.79
N PRO A 78 3.32 -0.53 -9.07
CA PRO A 78 4.22 -0.22 -10.19
C PRO A 78 4.74 1.22 -10.19
N HIS A 79 4.13 2.11 -9.40
CA HIS A 79 4.50 3.51 -9.29
C HIS A 79 5.44 3.77 -8.10
N VAL A 80 5.74 2.75 -7.29
CA VAL A 80 6.70 2.87 -6.19
C VAL A 80 8.10 3.10 -6.76
N GLY A 81 8.72 4.20 -6.34
CA GLY A 81 10.07 4.55 -6.75
C GLY A 81 11.15 3.75 -6.03
N GLU A 82 12.35 4.33 -5.95
CA GLU A 82 13.39 3.77 -5.09
C GLU A 82 12.92 3.67 -3.65
N HIS A 83 13.19 2.53 -3.03
CA HIS A 83 12.69 2.21 -1.71
C HIS A 83 13.72 1.48 -0.86
N ALA A 84 13.73 1.75 0.44
CA ALA A 84 14.54 1.04 1.43
C ALA A 84 13.72 0.00 2.22
N LEU A 85 12.70 -0.57 1.56
CA LEU A 85 11.81 -1.57 2.14
C LEU A 85 12.59 -2.83 2.51
N SER A 86 12.32 -3.35 3.70
CA SER A 86 12.80 -4.65 4.14
C SER A 86 11.76 -5.74 3.89
N TRP A 87 10.48 -5.35 3.93
CA TRP A 87 9.34 -6.26 3.83
C TRP A 87 8.29 -5.76 2.85
N CYS A 88 7.68 -6.70 2.13
CA CYS A 88 6.56 -6.47 1.25
C CYS A 88 5.52 -7.55 1.51
N TRP A 89 4.36 -7.13 2.02
CA TRP A 89 3.28 -8.02 2.38
C TRP A 89 2.09 -7.83 1.45
N PHE A 90 1.76 -8.88 0.71
CA PHE A 90 0.58 -8.96 -0.15
C PHE A 90 -0.55 -9.65 0.59
N ALA A 91 -1.65 -8.94 0.85
CA ALA A 91 -2.79 -9.47 1.58
C ALA A 91 -4.06 -9.45 0.71
N GLY A 92 -4.54 -10.64 0.33
CA GLY A 92 -5.74 -10.79 -0.51
C GLY A 92 -5.54 -10.36 -1.96
N VAL A 93 -4.29 -10.32 -2.41
CA VAL A 93 -3.88 -9.88 -3.75
C VAL A 93 -3.75 -11.10 -4.67
N LYS A 94 -4.14 -10.95 -5.95
CA LYS A 94 -4.02 -12.04 -6.94
C LYS A 94 -2.56 -12.27 -7.29
N GLU A 95 -2.22 -13.49 -7.70
CA GLU A 95 -0.85 -13.85 -8.11
C GLU A 95 -0.30 -12.93 -9.22
N SER A 96 -1.16 -12.48 -10.13
CA SER A 96 -0.84 -11.57 -11.23
C SER A 96 -0.35 -10.19 -10.77
N ASP A 97 -0.77 -9.76 -9.58
CA ASP A 97 -0.44 -8.45 -9.00
C ASP A 97 0.79 -8.53 -8.07
N LEU A 98 1.33 -9.74 -7.85
CA LEU A 98 2.53 -9.95 -7.07
C LEU A 98 3.76 -9.47 -7.86
N SER A 99 4.14 -8.21 -7.66
CA SER A 99 5.41 -7.73 -8.21
C SER A 99 6.60 -8.26 -7.43
N ASN A 100 7.66 -8.59 -8.16
CA ASN A 100 8.91 -9.05 -7.58
C ASN A 100 9.78 -7.83 -7.21
N LEU A 101 9.59 -7.29 -6.01
CA LEU A 101 10.50 -6.29 -5.46
C LEU A 101 11.83 -6.97 -5.12
N LYS A 102 12.92 -6.57 -5.79
CA LYS A 102 14.24 -7.15 -5.57
C LYS A 102 14.78 -6.75 -4.19
N GLY A 103 15.34 -7.71 -3.45
CA GLY A 103 15.97 -7.46 -2.15
C GLY A 103 14.99 -7.22 -1.00
N VAL A 104 13.69 -7.45 -1.21
CA VAL A 104 12.65 -7.27 -0.19
C VAL A 104 12.08 -8.62 0.20
N LYS A 105 11.94 -8.87 1.51
CA LYS A 105 11.34 -10.08 2.06
C LYS A 105 9.85 -10.08 1.76
N ARG A 106 9.35 -11.15 1.14
CA ARG A 106 7.96 -11.22 0.68
C ARG A 106 7.11 -12.03 1.64
N LEU A 107 5.97 -11.46 2.02
CA LEU A 107 4.92 -12.14 2.76
C LEU A 107 3.66 -12.18 1.90
N ILE A 108 3.00 -13.33 1.85
CA ILE A 108 1.75 -13.50 1.09
C ILE A 108 0.72 -14.09 2.04
N SER A 109 -0.45 -13.47 2.08
CA SER A 109 -1.57 -13.98 2.85
C SER A 109 -2.89 -13.73 2.12
N PRO A 110 -3.98 -14.42 2.50
CA PRO A 110 -5.31 -13.98 2.12
C PRO A 110 -5.61 -12.59 2.73
N ALA A 111 -6.77 -12.04 2.36
CA ALA A 111 -7.24 -10.76 2.90
C ALA A 111 -7.26 -10.79 4.42
N LEU A 112 -7.01 -9.64 5.07
CA LEU A 112 -6.92 -9.55 6.53
C LEU A 112 -8.19 -10.06 7.21
N SER A 113 -9.36 -9.82 6.60
CA SER A 113 -10.64 -10.29 7.11
C SER A 113 -10.73 -11.83 7.16
N VAL A 114 -10.11 -12.53 6.21
CA VAL A 114 -9.99 -14.00 6.19
C VAL A 114 -8.92 -14.47 7.17
N LEU A 115 -7.79 -13.76 7.22
CA LEU A 115 -6.70 -14.04 8.15
C LEU A 115 -7.21 -13.99 9.60
N HIS A 116 -8.10 -13.06 9.92
CA HIS A 116 -8.69 -12.92 11.25
C HIS A 116 -9.39 -14.20 11.71
N GLY A 117 -10.22 -14.79 10.84
CA GLY A 117 -11.04 -15.97 11.13
C GLY A 117 -10.30 -17.32 10.99
N SER A 118 -9.16 -17.36 10.31
CA SER A 118 -8.43 -18.60 10.06
C SER A 118 -7.11 -18.70 10.84
N PRO A 119 -7.04 -19.53 11.90
CA PRO A 119 -5.80 -19.76 12.62
C PRO A 119 -4.71 -20.44 11.77
N THR A 120 -5.11 -21.21 10.75
CA THR A 120 -4.18 -21.85 9.81
C THR A 120 -3.44 -20.81 8.97
N GLU A 121 -4.15 -19.80 8.45
CA GLU A 121 -3.57 -18.73 7.65
C GLU A 121 -2.62 -17.85 8.48
N LYS A 122 -2.98 -17.58 9.74
CA LYS A 122 -2.06 -16.88 10.67
C LYS A 122 -0.77 -17.68 10.87
N LYS A 123 -0.86 -19.00 11.06
CA LYS A 123 0.33 -19.86 11.21
C LYS A 123 1.17 -19.88 9.92
N ALA A 124 0.53 -19.95 8.75
CA ALA A 124 1.22 -19.93 7.47
C ALA A 124 1.98 -18.61 7.26
N LEU A 125 1.37 -17.46 7.60
CA LEU A 125 2.05 -16.16 7.58
C LEU A 125 3.25 -16.13 8.53
N TRP A 126 3.08 -16.68 9.74
CA TRP A 126 4.16 -16.77 10.71
C TRP A 126 5.35 -17.62 10.26
N LEU A 127 5.09 -18.73 9.56
CA LEU A 127 6.16 -19.55 8.97
C LEU A 127 6.94 -18.75 7.93
N GLN A 128 6.24 -18.04 7.04
CA GLN A 128 6.90 -17.17 6.05
C GLN A 128 7.77 -16.10 6.69
N ILE A 129 7.30 -15.47 7.77
CA ILE A 129 8.09 -14.49 8.54
C ILE A 129 9.41 -15.14 9.01
N ARG A 130 9.33 -16.31 9.66
CA ARG A 130 10.51 -17.02 10.18
C ARG A 130 11.48 -17.45 9.08
N GLU A 131 10.96 -17.93 7.95
CA GLU A 131 11.78 -18.34 6.80
C GLU A 131 12.53 -17.15 6.20
N ASN A 132 11.89 -15.99 6.14
CA ASN A 132 12.53 -14.77 5.64
C ASN A 132 13.47 -14.11 6.67
N GLU A 133 13.39 -14.47 7.96
CA GLU A 133 14.31 -14.00 9.01
C GLU A 133 15.61 -14.80 9.10
N SER A 134 15.67 -16.02 8.56
CA SER A 134 16.82 -16.94 8.67
C SER A 134 17.98 -16.65 7.72
#